data_AF-D4L2X9-F1
#
_entry.id   AF-D4L2X9-F1
#
_cell.length_a   1.000
_cell.length_b   1.000
_cell.length_c   1.000
_cell.angle_alpha   90.00
_cell.angle_beta   90.00
_cell.angle_gamma   90.00
#
_symmetry.space_group_name_H-M   'P 1'
#
loop_
_entity.id
_entity.type
_entity.pdbx_description
1 polymer ?
#
loop_
_entity_poly.entity_id
_entity_poly.type
_entity_poly.pdbx_seq_one_letter_code
_entity_poly.pdbx_strand_id
1 'polypeptide(L)'
;MEEKMTMEITNDRLEEAIKEYAADRTKERLTTVLNLLRPTKLFVPAMLQAPDRPIPCFLKNSNEEQFLVVYTSKEQIPEEPKSQAMLNMPFPACNNIVVKPELKLAGMVINPFSDNLVLKTELVQKLHEADEQAAKRAAQMKQVKMTPAQFQVFVKRQVEFGVLPKRLFTEKQEFMNKLCDEKEAFINEIFAGVFKEPKLNPYTENDYSVMALDIAEDLTLVRVDLPEKGLVPPLCYRIYLTINPKTGKAGYYTIEMSKEKDVRMLGEFLEDGKHIDHGVAPVEGAELQKIMDLARGEGAEMTS
;
A
#
# COMPACT_ATOMS: atom_id res chain seq x y z
N MET A 1 36.05 -1.60 -4.11
CA MET A 1 35.43 -2.80 -3.50
C MET A 1 34.43 -2.26 -2.51
N GLU A 2 33.14 -2.43 -2.80
CA GLU A 2 32.06 -1.89 -1.97
C GLU A 2 32.07 -2.57 -0.59
N GLU A 3 32.38 -1.79 0.45
CA GLU A 3 32.02 -2.14 1.82
C GLU A 3 30.49 -2.17 1.89
N LYS A 4 29.91 -3.36 1.78
CA LYS A 4 28.56 -3.61 2.26
C LYS A 4 28.54 -3.20 3.74
N MET A 5 27.97 -2.04 4.05
CA MET A 5 27.52 -1.68 5.39
C MET A 5 26.64 -2.84 5.91
N THR A 6 27.25 -3.77 6.65
CA THR A 6 26.51 -4.65 7.53
C THR A 6 25.92 -3.74 8.60
N MET A 7 24.64 -3.37 8.45
CA MET A 7 23.91 -2.66 9.50
C MET A 7 24.14 -3.40 10.82
N GLU A 8 24.89 -2.80 11.73
CA GLU A 8 25.01 -3.30 13.09
C GLU A 8 23.61 -3.22 13.69
N ILE A 9 23.11 -4.36 14.17
CA ILE A 9 21.86 -4.40 14.90
C ILE A 9 22.18 -3.87 16.30
N THR A 10 22.01 -2.55 16.49
CA THR A 10 22.03 -1.94 17.81
C THR A 10 20.60 -1.75 18.28
N ASN A 11 20.28 -2.35 19.42
CA ASN A 11 18.93 -2.36 19.98
C ASN A 11 18.87 -1.44 21.21
N ASP A 12 19.59 -0.32 21.17
CA ASP A 12 19.84 0.56 22.32
C ASP A 12 18.56 1.02 23.02
N ARG A 13 17.55 1.43 22.24
CA ARG A 13 16.23 1.83 22.77
C ARG A 13 15.48 0.69 23.45
N LEU A 14 15.60 -0.53 22.90
CA LEU A 14 15.00 -1.71 23.51
C LEU A 14 15.72 -2.05 24.82
N GLU A 15 17.05 -1.97 24.85
CA GLU A 15 17.84 -2.21 26.06
C GLU A 15 17.54 -1.19 27.17
N GLU A 16 17.41 0.09 26.81
CA GLU A 16 16.98 1.13 27.75
C GLU A 16 15.57 0.84 28.31
N ALA A 17 14.61 0.50 27.45
CA ALA A 17 13.27 0.13 27.89
C ALA A 17 13.25 -1.13 28.78
N ILE A 18 14.12 -2.11 28.51
CA ILE A 18 14.28 -3.30 29.37
C ILE A 18 14.78 -2.89 30.75
N LYS A 19 15.80 -2.00 30.83
CA LYS A 19 16.31 -1.48 32.11
C LYS A 19 15.26 -0.71 32.88
N GLU A 20 14.49 0.14 32.20
CA GLU A 20 13.37 0.85 32.81
C GLU A 20 12.30 -0.09 33.35
N TYR A 21 11.93 -1.14 32.61
CA TYR A 21 10.97 -2.14 33.08
C TYR A 21 11.53 -2.98 34.23
N ALA A 22 12.82 -3.29 34.23
CA ALA A 22 13.48 -4.00 35.32
C ALA A 22 13.44 -3.19 36.63
N ALA A 23 13.60 -1.86 36.54
CA ALA A 23 13.50 -0.94 37.67
C ALA A 23 12.07 -0.77 38.19
N ASP A 24 11.07 -0.79 37.30
CA ASP A 24 9.66 -0.61 37.65
C ASP A 24 8.75 -1.49 36.77
N ARG A 25 8.24 -2.57 37.35
CA ARG A 25 7.52 -3.64 36.63
C ARG A 25 6.05 -3.31 36.38
N THR A 26 5.79 -2.19 35.73
CA THR A 26 4.45 -1.74 35.34
C THR A 26 4.01 -2.34 34.01
N LYS A 27 2.70 -2.42 33.80
CA LYS A 27 2.10 -2.94 32.56
C LYS A 27 2.41 -2.04 31.37
N GLU A 28 2.47 -0.73 31.60
CA GLU A 28 2.79 0.30 30.62
C GLU A 28 4.21 0.10 30.10
N ARG A 29 5.19 -0.06 31.00
CA ARG A 29 6.59 -0.30 30.62
C ARG A 29 6.78 -1.65 29.92
N LEU A 30 6.09 -2.70 30.36
CA LEU A 30 6.08 -3.98 29.64
C LEU A 30 5.54 -3.82 28.21
N THR A 31 4.48 -3.03 28.05
CA THR A 31 3.90 -2.75 26.73
C THR A 31 4.88 -2.01 25.82
N THR A 32 5.61 -1.03 26.36
CA THR A 32 6.70 -0.33 25.64
C THR A 32 7.78 -1.30 25.17
N VAL A 33 8.27 -2.17 26.07
CA VAL A 33 9.26 -3.20 25.73
C VAL A 33 8.75 -4.10 24.60
N LEU A 34 7.52 -4.63 24.72
CA LEU A 34 6.94 -5.52 23.72
C LEU A 34 6.77 -4.85 22.35
N ASN A 35 6.40 -3.56 22.32
CA ASN A 35 6.26 -2.80 21.08
C ASN A 35 7.60 -2.57 20.39
N LEU A 36 8.67 -2.33 21.15
CA LEU A 36 10.03 -2.20 20.63
C LEU A 36 10.60 -3.56 20.19
N LEU A 37 10.23 -4.64 20.88
CA LEU A 37 10.74 -5.98 20.62
C LEU A 37 10.15 -6.62 19.35
N ARG A 38 8.88 -6.35 19.03
CA ARG A 38 8.18 -6.88 17.84
C ARG A 38 8.91 -6.68 16.50
N PRO A 39 9.37 -5.47 16.14
CA PRO A 39 10.09 -5.24 14.88
C PRO A 39 11.57 -5.66 14.94
N THR A 40 12.08 -6.03 16.11
CA THR A 40 13.50 -6.26 16.33
C THR A 40 13.95 -7.63 15.84
N LYS A 41 15.18 -7.66 15.32
CA LYS A 41 15.95 -8.87 15.09
C LYS A 41 16.86 -9.13 16.28
N LEU A 42 16.92 -10.40 16.69
CA LEU A 42 17.65 -10.87 17.86
C LEU A 42 18.69 -11.91 17.44
N PHE A 43 19.75 -11.98 18.22
CA PHE A 43 20.78 -13.00 18.08
C PHE A 43 20.40 -14.24 18.87
N VAL A 44 20.28 -15.38 18.19
CA VAL A 44 19.93 -16.66 18.81
C VAL A 44 21.14 -17.59 18.70
N PRO A 45 21.79 -17.95 19.82
CA PRO A 45 22.87 -18.92 19.80
C PRO A 45 22.37 -20.27 19.31
N ALA A 46 23.19 -20.97 18.53
CA ALA A 46 22.86 -22.28 17.99
C ALA A 46 24.07 -23.24 18.02
N MET A 47 23.75 -24.53 18.16
CA MET A 47 24.69 -25.65 17.94
C MET A 47 24.43 -26.28 16.58
N LEU A 48 25.48 -26.74 15.90
CA LEU A 48 25.38 -27.42 14.62
C LEU A 48 25.21 -28.93 14.87
N GLN A 49 24.05 -29.49 14.52
CA GLN A 49 23.89 -30.95 14.46
C GLN A 49 24.56 -31.54 13.20
N ALA A 50 24.58 -30.76 12.13
CA ALA A 50 25.28 -31.01 10.88
C ALA A 50 25.71 -29.64 10.31
N PRO A 51 26.65 -29.58 9.34
CA PRO A 51 27.15 -28.32 8.78
C PRO A 51 26.06 -27.34 8.30
N ASP A 52 24.91 -27.86 7.90
CA ASP A 52 23.76 -27.14 7.34
C ASP A 52 22.55 -27.07 8.29
N ARG A 53 22.65 -27.63 9.51
CA ARG A 53 21.51 -27.75 10.44
C ARG A 53 21.79 -27.15 11.81
N PRO A 54 21.68 -25.80 11.95
CA PRO A 54 21.77 -25.13 13.24
C PRO A 54 20.52 -25.35 14.08
N ILE A 55 20.71 -25.62 15.38
CA ILE A 55 19.64 -25.80 16.37
C ILE A 55 19.82 -24.77 17.48
N PRO A 56 18.78 -23.99 17.82
CA PRO A 56 18.84 -23.02 18.90
C PRO A 56 19.28 -23.63 20.23
N CYS A 57 20.10 -22.90 20.97
CA CYS A 57 20.51 -23.26 22.33
C CYS A 57 19.43 -22.89 23.34
N PHE A 58 19.34 -23.68 24.41
CA PHE A 58 18.42 -23.46 25.50
C PHE A 58 19.15 -23.40 26.84
N LEU A 59 18.69 -22.53 27.74
CA LEU A 59 19.16 -22.49 29.13
C LEU A 59 18.16 -23.16 30.05
N LYS A 60 18.66 -23.88 31.05
CA LYS A 60 17.86 -24.42 32.13
C LYS A 60 18.05 -23.59 33.38
N ASN A 61 16.96 -23.32 34.11
CA ASN A 61 17.04 -22.72 35.44
C ASN A 61 17.19 -23.79 36.52
N SER A 62 17.22 -23.37 37.80
CA SER A 62 17.31 -24.25 38.97
C SER A 62 16.14 -25.21 39.14
N ASN A 63 15.00 -24.94 38.50
CA ASN A 63 13.79 -25.76 38.54
C ASN A 63 13.71 -26.72 37.34
N GLU A 64 14.81 -26.88 36.59
CA GLU A 64 14.91 -27.64 35.34
C GLU A 64 14.02 -27.13 34.20
N GLU A 65 13.44 -25.93 34.34
CA GLU A 65 12.65 -25.29 33.27
C GLU A 65 13.58 -24.77 32.17
N GLN A 66 13.19 -25.01 30.92
CA GLN A 66 14.02 -24.73 29.75
C GLN A 66 13.55 -23.46 29.02
N PHE A 67 14.47 -22.57 28.67
CA PHE A 67 14.19 -21.28 28.03
C PHE A 67 15.00 -21.11 26.74
N LEU A 68 14.38 -20.52 25.72
CA LEU A 68 15.10 -20.04 24.53
C LEU A 68 15.97 -18.84 24.91
N VAL A 69 17.25 -18.88 24.56
CA VAL A 69 18.17 -17.76 24.76
C VAL A 69 18.17 -16.85 23.56
N VAL A 70 18.05 -15.54 23.79
CA VAL A 70 18.18 -14.53 22.74
C VAL A 70 18.96 -13.33 23.27
N TYR A 71 19.69 -12.65 22.39
CA TYR A 71 20.46 -11.46 22.71
C TYR A 71 20.05 -10.28 21.83
N THR A 72 20.00 -9.09 22.41
CA THR A 72 19.65 -7.85 21.70
C THR A 72 20.81 -7.30 20.90
N SER A 73 22.06 -7.54 21.28
CA SER A 73 23.23 -7.07 20.55
C SER A 73 24.40 -8.04 20.65
N LYS A 74 25.53 -7.75 19.99
CA LYS A 74 26.74 -8.57 20.10
C LYS A 74 27.40 -8.43 21.47
N GLU A 75 27.33 -7.24 22.05
CA GLU A 75 27.91 -6.88 23.36
C GLU A 75 27.22 -7.64 24.50
N GLN A 76 25.98 -8.06 24.29
CA GLN A 76 25.20 -8.84 25.24
C GLN A 76 25.51 -10.35 25.17
N ILE A 77 26.26 -10.80 24.16
CA ILE A 77 26.66 -12.21 24.00
C ILE A 77 27.86 -12.48 24.93
N PRO A 78 27.81 -13.52 25.78
CA PRO A 78 28.93 -13.85 26.64
C PRO A 78 30.15 -14.31 25.82
N GLU A 79 31.36 -13.99 26.31
CA GLU A 79 32.60 -14.46 25.69
C GLU A 79 32.74 -15.99 25.77
N GLU A 80 32.24 -16.59 26.85
CA GLU A 80 32.22 -18.03 27.08
C GLU A 80 30.92 -18.49 27.77
N PRO A 81 30.36 -19.67 27.43
CA PRO A 81 30.83 -20.59 26.39
C PRO A 81 30.47 -20.10 24.97
N LYS A 82 31.40 -20.29 24.01
CA LYS A 82 31.17 -19.89 22.62
C LYS A 82 30.15 -20.81 21.95
N SER A 83 29.13 -20.20 21.35
CA SER A 83 28.18 -20.90 20.48
C SER A 83 28.82 -21.22 19.13
N GLN A 84 28.47 -22.35 18.52
CA GLN A 84 29.02 -22.75 17.22
C GLN A 84 28.48 -21.91 16.07
N ALA A 85 27.27 -21.38 16.23
CA ALA A 85 26.64 -20.45 15.29
C ALA A 85 25.80 -19.41 16.03
N MET A 86 25.61 -18.26 15.38
CA MET A 86 24.69 -17.21 15.82
C MET A 86 23.67 -16.96 14.71
N LEU A 87 22.40 -17.22 14.99
CA LEU A 87 21.30 -16.95 14.07
C LEU A 87 20.81 -15.52 14.29
N ASN A 88 20.47 -14.86 13.19
CA ASN A 88 19.84 -13.53 13.21
C ASN A 88 18.35 -13.71 12.91
N MET A 89 17.52 -13.72 13.95
CA MET A 89 16.10 -14.07 13.85
C MET A 89 15.19 -12.90 14.24
N PRO A 90 14.14 -12.60 13.47
CA PRO A 90 13.09 -11.69 13.91
C PRO A 90 12.41 -12.22 15.18
N PHE A 91 12.01 -11.34 16.11
CA PHE A 91 11.31 -11.72 17.33
C PHE A 91 10.09 -12.65 17.11
N PRO A 92 9.23 -12.45 16.09
CA PRO A 92 8.14 -13.40 15.81
C PRO A 92 8.62 -14.82 15.48
N ALA A 93 9.80 -14.98 14.87
CA ALA A 93 10.38 -16.30 14.62
C ALA A 93 10.89 -16.96 15.90
N CYS A 94 11.35 -16.16 16.88
CA CYS A 94 11.67 -16.65 18.22
C CYS A 94 10.40 -17.11 18.96
N ASN A 95 9.29 -16.38 18.84
CA ASN A 95 7.99 -16.80 19.37
C ASN A 95 7.59 -18.18 18.83
N ASN A 96 7.75 -18.40 17.51
CA ASN A 96 7.47 -19.68 16.85
C ASN A 96 8.30 -20.85 17.39
N ILE A 97 9.50 -20.61 17.93
CA ILE A 97 10.31 -21.66 18.57
C ILE A 97 9.76 -21.97 19.95
N VAL A 98 9.44 -20.96 20.76
CA VAL A 98 8.94 -21.14 22.14
C VAL A 98 7.62 -21.89 22.18
N VAL A 99 6.70 -21.60 21.24
CA VAL A 99 5.37 -22.23 21.22
C VAL A 99 5.35 -23.66 20.68
N LYS A 100 6.49 -24.21 20.21
CA LYS A 100 6.57 -25.59 19.72
C LYS A 100 6.42 -26.58 20.88
N PRO A 101 5.35 -27.40 20.91
CA PRO A 101 5.11 -28.34 22.01
C PRO A 101 6.26 -29.34 22.19
N GLU A 102 6.94 -29.70 21.10
CA GLU A 102 8.02 -30.70 21.11
C GLU A 102 9.25 -30.22 21.88
N LEU A 103 9.45 -28.90 21.99
CA LEU A 103 10.61 -28.30 22.65
C LEU A 103 10.40 -28.07 24.15
N LYS A 104 9.15 -28.16 24.64
CA LYS A 104 8.78 -28.03 26.06
C LYS A 104 9.42 -26.82 26.76
N LEU A 105 9.42 -25.66 26.09
CA LEU A 105 10.02 -24.44 26.61
C LEU A 105 9.06 -23.76 27.59
N ALA A 106 9.59 -23.29 28.72
CA ALA A 106 8.89 -22.47 29.72
C ALA A 106 8.88 -20.97 29.36
N GLY A 107 9.65 -20.59 28.33
CA GLY A 107 9.62 -19.25 27.75
C GLY A 107 10.85 -18.94 26.92
N MET A 108 11.12 -17.64 26.76
CA MET A 108 12.41 -17.13 26.31
C MET A 108 13.02 -16.18 27.34
N VAL A 109 14.35 -16.15 27.36
CA VAL A 109 15.16 -15.21 28.13
C VAL A 109 15.96 -14.34 27.18
N ILE A 110 15.78 -13.03 27.33
CA ILE A 110 16.50 -12.00 26.59
C ILE A 110 17.64 -11.50 27.49
N ASN A 111 18.86 -11.51 26.97
CA ASN A 111 20.06 -11.05 27.68
C ASN A 111 20.25 -11.69 29.07
N PRO A 112 20.34 -13.04 29.16
CA PRO A 112 20.33 -13.77 30.44
C PRO A 112 21.44 -13.35 31.43
N PHE A 113 22.56 -12.82 30.94
CA PHE A 113 23.75 -12.52 31.75
C PHE A 113 23.93 -11.03 32.08
N SER A 114 22.95 -10.19 31.72
CA SER A 114 22.97 -8.75 31.97
C SER A 114 21.59 -8.27 32.43
N ASP A 115 20.81 -7.61 31.57
CA ASP A 115 19.53 -6.97 31.91
C ASP A 115 18.39 -7.99 32.14
N ASN A 116 18.59 -9.25 31.73
CA ASN A 116 17.77 -10.44 31.99
C ASN A 116 16.24 -10.19 32.01
N LEU A 117 15.64 -10.26 30.82
CA LEU A 117 14.19 -10.22 30.65
C LEU A 117 13.64 -11.61 30.31
N VAL A 118 12.78 -12.14 31.18
CA VAL A 118 12.11 -13.44 30.97
C VAL A 118 10.68 -13.23 30.45
N LEU A 119 10.39 -13.77 29.27
CA LEU A 119 9.04 -13.86 28.72
C LEU A 119 8.55 -15.30 28.83
N LYS A 120 7.59 -15.54 29.73
CA LYS A 120 7.00 -16.88 29.94
C LYS A 120 6.18 -17.32 28.73
N THR A 121 6.08 -18.64 28.52
CA THR A 121 5.35 -19.25 27.40
C THR A 121 3.92 -18.74 27.27
N GLU A 122 3.19 -18.52 28.36
CA GLU A 122 1.83 -17.96 28.34
C GLU A 122 1.73 -16.59 27.63
N LEU A 123 2.72 -15.72 27.87
CA LEU A 123 2.79 -14.41 27.22
C LEU A 123 3.23 -14.55 25.77
N VAL A 124 4.23 -15.39 25.51
CA VAL A 124 4.75 -15.64 24.16
C VAL A 124 3.68 -16.26 23.26
N GLN A 125 2.84 -17.15 23.79
CA GLN A 125 1.69 -17.73 23.12
C GLN A 125 0.71 -16.65 22.65
N LYS A 126 0.33 -15.72 23.55
CA LYS A 126 -0.55 -14.60 23.21
C LYS A 126 0.05 -13.67 22.15
N LEU A 127 1.35 -13.44 22.21
CA LEU A 127 2.07 -12.64 21.21
C LEU A 127 2.06 -13.35 19.85
N HIS A 128 2.38 -14.65 19.83
CA HIS A 128 2.35 -15.47 18.63
C HIS A 128 0.96 -15.50 17.97
N GLU A 129 -0.10 -15.71 18.74
CA GLU A 129 -1.49 -15.70 18.24
C GLU A 129 -1.87 -14.33 17.65
N ALA A 130 -1.48 -13.24 18.32
CA ALA A 130 -1.72 -11.90 17.81
C ALA A 130 -0.97 -11.64 16.49
N ASP A 131 0.28 -12.08 16.39
CA ASP A 131 1.10 -11.97 15.19
C ASP A 131 0.52 -12.82 14.04
N GLU A 132 0.08 -14.04 14.33
CA GLU A 132 -0.61 -14.89 13.35
C GLU A 132 -1.91 -14.27 12.85
N GLN A 133 -2.73 -13.70 13.74
CA GLN A 133 -3.97 -13.04 13.36
C GLN A 133 -3.70 -11.79 12.50
N ALA A 134 -2.69 -10.99 12.87
CA ALA A 134 -2.26 -9.85 12.08
C ALA A 134 -1.74 -10.29 10.69
N ALA A 135 -0.94 -11.36 10.64
CA ALA A 135 -0.47 -11.95 9.39
C ALA A 135 -1.61 -12.51 8.54
N LYS A 136 -2.60 -13.19 9.14
CA LYS A 136 -3.81 -13.68 8.47
C LYS A 136 -4.65 -12.52 7.91
N ARG A 137 -4.83 -11.44 8.67
CA ARG A 137 -5.51 -10.21 8.20
C ARG A 137 -4.74 -9.52 7.06
N ALA A 138 -3.43 -9.39 7.19
CA ALA A 138 -2.57 -8.83 6.15
C ALA A 138 -2.54 -9.72 4.89
N ALA A 139 -2.57 -11.04 5.04
CA ALA A 139 -2.67 -11.99 3.95
C ALA A 139 -4.04 -11.93 3.27
N GLN A 140 -5.13 -11.77 4.02
CA GLN A 140 -6.47 -11.53 3.46
C GLN A 140 -6.53 -10.21 2.69
N MET A 141 -5.92 -9.13 3.19
CA MET A 141 -5.81 -7.86 2.47
C MET A 141 -4.94 -7.98 1.19
N LYS A 142 -3.89 -8.82 1.20
CA LYS A 142 -3.04 -9.12 0.04
C LYS A 142 -3.65 -10.15 -0.93
N GLN A 143 -4.73 -10.85 -0.55
CA GLN A 143 -5.40 -11.88 -1.34
C GLN A 143 -6.63 -11.38 -2.11
N VAL A 144 -6.67 -10.12 -2.53
CA VAL A 144 -7.47 -9.81 -3.72
C VAL A 144 -6.69 -10.35 -4.93
N LYS A 145 -6.75 -11.67 -5.16
CA LYS A 145 -6.33 -12.28 -6.43
C LYS A 145 -7.31 -11.80 -7.50
N MET A 146 -7.07 -10.62 -8.05
CA MET A 146 -7.77 -10.15 -9.23
C MET A 146 -7.33 -11.02 -10.41
N THR A 147 -8.28 -11.50 -11.21
CA THR A 147 -7.93 -12.07 -12.52
C THR A 147 -7.24 -10.98 -13.36
N PRO A 148 -6.43 -11.33 -14.39
CA PRO A 148 -5.82 -10.31 -15.26
C PRO A 148 -6.85 -9.32 -15.83
N ALA A 149 -8.05 -9.79 -16.17
CA ALA A 149 -9.15 -8.95 -16.62
C ALA A 149 -9.66 -8.00 -15.52
N GLN A 150 -9.85 -8.49 -14.29
CA GLN A 150 -10.26 -7.65 -13.16
C GLN A 150 -9.18 -6.60 -12.84
N PHE A 151 -7.90 -6.96 -12.91
CA PHE A 151 -6.79 -6.05 -12.68
C PHE A 151 -6.77 -4.91 -13.72
N GLN A 152 -7.00 -5.23 -15.00
CA GLN A 152 -7.13 -4.22 -16.06
C GLN A 152 -8.27 -3.25 -15.77
N VAL A 153 -9.45 -3.76 -15.38
CA VAL A 153 -10.60 -2.93 -14.99
C VAL A 153 -10.28 -2.04 -13.80
N PHE A 154 -9.58 -2.56 -12.80
CA PHE A 154 -9.17 -1.80 -11.62
C PHE A 154 -8.22 -0.65 -11.95
N VAL A 155 -7.18 -0.92 -12.74
CA VAL A 155 -6.21 0.11 -13.16
C VAL A 155 -6.90 1.17 -14.03
N LYS A 156 -7.72 0.75 -15.00
CA LYS A 156 -8.48 1.66 -15.86
C LYS A 156 -9.41 2.57 -15.03
N ARG A 157 -10.14 2.00 -14.08
CA ARG A 157 -10.97 2.75 -13.14
C ARG A 157 -10.17 3.75 -12.30
N GLN A 158 -8.98 3.38 -11.85
CA GLN A 158 -8.11 4.26 -11.07
C GLN A 158 -7.60 5.45 -11.90
N VAL A 159 -7.31 5.23 -13.18
CA VAL A 159 -6.89 6.29 -14.09
C VAL A 159 -8.05 7.24 -14.39
N GLU A 160 -9.19 6.69 -14.84
CA GLU A 160 -10.39 7.45 -15.26
C GLU A 160 -10.99 8.28 -14.13
N PHE A 161 -11.13 7.72 -12.93
CA PHE A 161 -11.84 8.39 -11.83
C PHE A 161 -10.93 8.94 -10.73
N GLY A 162 -9.62 8.72 -10.85
CA GLY A 162 -8.65 9.09 -9.82
C GLY A 162 -7.51 9.94 -10.38
N VAL A 163 -6.69 9.37 -11.24
CA VAL A 163 -5.46 10.01 -11.71
C VAL A 163 -5.76 11.21 -12.61
N LEU A 164 -6.58 11.01 -13.65
CA LEU A 164 -6.90 12.07 -14.62
C LEU A 164 -7.60 13.29 -13.98
N PRO A 165 -8.73 13.14 -13.25
CA PRO A 165 -9.37 14.29 -12.62
C PRO A 165 -8.45 14.99 -11.63
N LYS A 166 -7.72 14.23 -10.80
CA LYS A 166 -6.79 14.81 -9.82
C LYS A 166 -5.68 15.61 -10.50
N ARG A 167 -5.07 15.08 -11.57
CA ARG A 167 -4.04 15.80 -12.33
C ARG A 167 -4.61 17.05 -12.97
N LEU A 168 -5.77 16.98 -13.62
CA LEU A 168 -6.44 18.15 -14.17
C LEU A 168 -6.64 19.24 -13.11
N PHE A 169 -7.22 18.92 -11.95
CA PHE A 169 -7.50 19.92 -10.91
C PHE A 169 -6.24 20.44 -10.23
N THR A 170 -5.15 19.68 -10.20
CA THR A 170 -3.88 20.11 -9.60
C THR A 170 -3.05 20.97 -10.55
N GLU A 171 -2.89 20.52 -11.79
CA GLU A 171 -1.99 21.11 -12.81
C GLU A 171 -2.73 22.14 -13.70
N LYS A 172 -4.07 22.09 -13.77
CA LYS A 172 -4.96 23.03 -14.48
C LYS A 172 -4.49 23.33 -15.91
N GLN A 173 -4.07 24.56 -16.20
CA GLN A 173 -3.69 24.99 -17.54
C GLN A 173 -2.47 24.22 -18.07
N GLU A 174 -1.51 23.86 -17.23
CA GLU A 174 -0.34 23.10 -17.66
C GLU A 174 -0.72 21.71 -18.17
N PHE A 175 -1.67 21.06 -17.49
CA PHE A 175 -2.20 19.77 -17.92
C PHE A 175 -2.95 19.88 -19.24
N MET A 176 -3.79 20.91 -19.39
CA MET A 176 -4.56 21.14 -20.61
C MET A 176 -3.65 21.47 -21.80
N ASN A 177 -2.60 22.27 -21.61
CA ASN A 177 -1.64 22.58 -22.67
C ASN A 177 -0.94 21.31 -23.16
N LYS A 178 -0.41 20.49 -22.23
CA LYS A 178 0.22 19.20 -22.58
C LYS A 178 -0.74 18.28 -23.29
N LEU A 179 -1.98 18.18 -22.81
CA LEU A 179 -3.00 17.35 -23.45
C LEU A 179 -3.34 17.84 -24.88
N CYS A 180 -3.38 19.15 -25.12
CA CYS A 180 -3.60 19.69 -26.46
C CYS A 180 -2.40 19.46 -27.40
N ASP A 181 -1.17 19.56 -26.88
CA ASP A 181 0.07 19.44 -27.65
C ASP A 181 0.38 17.98 -28.01
N GLU A 182 0.30 17.08 -27.02
CA GLU A 182 0.75 15.69 -27.11
C GLU A 182 -0.40 14.70 -27.36
N LYS A 183 -1.66 15.12 -27.17
CA LYS A 183 -2.88 14.37 -27.54
C LYS A 183 -2.88 12.92 -27.04
N GLU A 184 -3.04 11.95 -27.95
CA GLU A 184 -3.12 10.51 -27.64
C GLU A 184 -1.88 10.01 -26.91
N ALA A 185 -0.69 10.53 -27.23
CA ALA A 185 0.56 10.12 -26.61
C ALA A 185 0.58 10.41 -25.11
N PHE A 186 0.10 11.60 -24.71
CA PHE A 186 0.03 11.99 -23.31
C PHE A 186 -0.99 11.16 -22.51
N ILE A 187 -2.16 10.87 -23.10
CA ILE A 187 -3.14 9.99 -22.46
C ILE A 187 -2.55 8.58 -22.29
N ASN A 188 -1.92 8.05 -23.33
CA ASN A 188 -1.29 6.74 -23.27
C ASN A 188 -0.16 6.69 -22.21
N GLU A 189 0.65 7.74 -22.08
CA GLU A 189 1.68 7.84 -21.04
C GLU A 189 1.05 7.78 -19.64
N ILE A 190 -0.05 8.50 -19.40
CA ILE A 190 -0.76 8.49 -18.11
C ILE A 190 -1.26 7.09 -17.78
N PHE A 191 -1.88 6.41 -18.74
CA PHE A 191 -2.36 5.04 -18.55
C PHE A 191 -1.19 4.09 -18.30
N ALA A 192 -0.14 4.16 -19.11
CA ALA A 192 1.07 3.34 -18.96
C ALA A 192 1.76 3.54 -17.61
N GLY A 193 1.79 4.77 -17.09
CA GLY A 193 2.43 5.13 -15.83
C GLY A 193 1.81 4.48 -14.58
N VAL A 194 0.56 4.01 -14.67
CA VAL A 194 -0.09 3.28 -13.56
C VAL A 194 0.23 1.77 -13.59
N PHE A 195 0.63 1.23 -14.75
CA PHE A 195 1.07 -0.16 -14.86
C PHE A 195 2.53 -0.30 -14.40
N LYS A 196 2.76 -0.99 -13.27
CA LYS A 196 4.12 -1.28 -12.77
C LYS A 196 4.97 -2.11 -13.73
N GLU A 197 4.33 -2.90 -14.60
CA GLU A 197 5.01 -3.70 -15.63
C GLU A 197 4.39 -3.37 -17.00
N PRO A 198 5.14 -2.81 -17.95
CA PRO A 198 4.61 -2.35 -19.25
C PRO A 198 3.85 -3.43 -20.03
N LYS A 199 4.28 -4.70 -19.92
CA LYS A 199 3.63 -5.86 -20.57
C LYS A 199 2.18 -6.11 -20.11
N LEU A 200 1.75 -5.49 -19.01
CA LEU A 200 0.40 -5.60 -18.48
C LEU A 200 -0.55 -4.54 -19.06
N ASN A 201 -0.02 -3.48 -19.67
CA ASN A 201 -0.83 -2.47 -20.35
C ASN A 201 -1.36 -3.06 -21.67
N PRO A 202 -2.68 -3.25 -21.82
CA PRO A 202 -3.25 -3.83 -23.04
C PRO A 202 -3.51 -2.79 -24.15
N TYR A 203 -3.19 -1.52 -23.89
CA TYR A 203 -3.48 -0.35 -24.71
C TYR A 203 -2.20 0.25 -25.32
N THR A 204 -2.40 0.90 -26.45
CA THR A 204 -1.43 1.65 -27.23
C THR A 204 -2.02 3.01 -27.58
N GLU A 205 -1.21 3.93 -28.11
CA GLU A 205 -1.69 5.26 -28.52
C GLU A 205 -2.87 5.21 -29.49
N ASN A 206 -2.90 4.21 -30.39
CA ASN A 206 -3.98 4.02 -31.37
C ASN A 206 -5.32 3.60 -30.77
N ASP A 207 -5.35 3.22 -29.49
CA ASP A 207 -6.59 2.85 -28.79
C ASP A 207 -7.31 4.08 -28.21
N TYR A 208 -6.72 5.27 -28.30
CA TYR A 208 -7.29 6.54 -27.85
C TYR A 208 -7.57 7.45 -29.04
N SER A 209 -8.49 8.40 -28.87
CA SER A 209 -8.64 9.54 -29.79
C SER A 209 -8.86 10.82 -28.99
N VAL A 210 -8.05 11.83 -29.25
CA VAL A 210 -8.08 13.11 -28.55
C VAL A 210 -8.46 14.23 -29.53
N MET A 211 -9.54 14.93 -29.21
CA MET A 211 -10.03 16.07 -29.96
C MET A 211 -10.02 17.31 -29.05
N ALA A 212 -9.06 18.20 -29.28
CA ALA A 212 -8.99 19.50 -28.63
C ALA A 212 -9.76 20.54 -29.46
N LEU A 213 -10.64 21.30 -28.80
CA LEU A 213 -11.49 22.33 -29.38
C LEU A 213 -11.33 23.63 -28.59
N ASP A 214 -10.84 24.67 -29.26
CA ASP A 214 -10.90 26.03 -28.75
C ASP A 214 -12.27 26.62 -29.09
N ILE A 215 -13.21 26.49 -28.16
CA ILE A 215 -14.61 26.88 -28.37
C ILE A 215 -14.76 28.39 -28.33
N ALA A 216 -14.13 29.03 -27.34
CA ALA A 216 -14.17 30.47 -27.12
C ALA A 216 -12.96 30.90 -26.28
N GLU A 217 -12.71 32.21 -26.18
CA GLU A 217 -11.61 32.76 -25.37
C GLU A 217 -11.70 32.39 -23.87
N ASP A 218 -12.87 31.98 -23.41
CA ASP A 218 -13.16 31.62 -22.03
C ASP A 218 -13.46 30.12 -21.83
N LEU A 219 -13.28 29.30 -22.86
CA LEU A 219 -13.51 27.85 -22.77
C LEU A 219 -12.70 27.07 -23.80
N THR A 220 -11.72 26.31 -23.31
CA THR A 220 -11.07 25.22 -24.04
C THR A 220 -11.70 23.90 -23.59
N LEU A 221 -12.05 23.05 -24.54
CA LEU A 221 -12.65 21.74 -24.30
C LEU A 221 -11.84 20.67 -25.03
N VAL A 222 -11.48 19.60 -24.33
CA VAL A 222 -10.84 18.43 -24.90
C VAL A 222 -11.74 17.22 -24.68
N ARG A 223 -12.10 16.55 -25.78
CA ARG A 223 -12.75 15.24 -25.78
C ARG A 223 -11.67 14.17 -25.89
N VAL A 224 -11.77 13.13 -25.07
CA VAL A 224 -10.92 11.94 -25.16
C VAL A 224 -11.81 10.69 -25.23
N ASP A 225 -11.77 10.01 -26.37
CA ASP A 225 -12.34 8.68 -26.54
C ASP A 225 -11.37 7.65 -25.95
N LEU A 226 -11.91 6.80 -25.07
CA LEU A 226 -11.13 5.80 -24.34
C LEU A 226 -11.29 4.41 -24.99
N PRO A 227 -10.34 3.49 -24.77
CA PRO A 227 -10.39 2.16 -25.36
C PRO A 227 -11.65 1.39 -24.93
N GLU A 228 -12.40 0.88 -25.91
CA GLU A 228 -13.56 0.00 -25.66
C GLU A 228 -13.15 -1.41 -25.22
N LYS A 229 -11.89 -1.79 -25.46
CA LYS A 229 -11.35 -3.09 -25.08
C LYS A 229 -11.37 -3.25 -23.55
N GLY A 230 -12.14 -4.22 -23.08
CA GLY A 230 -12.31 -4.49 -21.65
C GLY A 230 -13.26 -3.53 -20.95
N LEU A 231 -14.07 -2.78 -21.70
CA LEU A 231 -15.08 -1.89 -21.15
C LEU A 231 -16.17 -2.68 -20.41
N VAL A 232 -16.35 -2.34 -19.14
CA VAL A 232 -17.37 -2.90 -18.25
C VAL A 232 -17.89 -1.77 -17.36
N PRO A 233 -19.12 -1.86 -16.82
CA PRO A 233 -19.61 -0.83 -15.91
C PRO A 233 -18.73 -0.70 -14.65
N PRO A 234 -18.41 0.52 -14.15
CA PRO A 234 -18.83 1.83 -14.64
C PRO A 234 -17.77 2.55 -15.51
N LEU A 235 -16.91 1.83 -16.23
CA LEU A 235 -15.83 2.45 -17.00
C LEU A 235 -16.34 3.41 -18.08
N CYS A 236 -15.50 4.38 -18.43
CA CYS A 236 -15.85 5.45 -19.35
C CYS A 236 -15.68 5.03 -20.82
N TYR A 237 -16.68 5.34 -21.65
CA TYR A 237 -16.52 5.40 -23.11
C TYR A 237 -15.66 6.60 -23.50
N ARG A 238 -15.92 7.73 -22.83
CA ARG A 238 -15.36 9.03 -23.19
C ARG A 238 -15.25 9.89 -21.95
N ILE A 239 -14.28 10.79 -21.98
CA ILE A 239 -14.14 11.83 -20.98
C ILE A 239 -14.02 13.19 -21.67
N TYR A 240 -14.50 14.22 -20.99
CA TYR A 240 -14.39 15.60 -21.41
C TYR A 240 -13.67 16.40 -20.34
N LEU A 241 -12.67 17.16 -20.77
CA LEU A 241 -11.92 18.06 -19.90
C LEU A 241 -12.14 19.47 -20.40
N THR A 242 -12.54 20.36 -19.51
CA THR A 242 -12.73 21.77 -19.83
C THR A 242 -11.83 22.63 -18.97
N ILE A 243 -11.31 23.72 -19.52
CA ILE A 243 -10.71 24.78 -18.74
C ILE A 243 -11.16 26.13 -19.26
N ASN A 244 -11.44 27.05 -18.35
CA ASN A 244 -11.62 28.45 -18.67
C ASN A 244 -10.26 29.16 -18.55
N PRO A 245 -9.62 29.60 -19.65
CA PRO A 245 -8.30 30.21 -19.60
C PRO A 245 -8.25 31.53 -18.83
N LYS A 246 -9.40 32.22 -18.68
CA LYS A 246 -9.51 33.50 -17.97
C LYS A 246 -9.60 33.32 -16.45
N THR A 247 -10.28 32.26 -15.99
CA THR A 247 -10.54 32.02 -14.56
C THR A 247 -9.73 30.86 -13.98
N GLY A 248 -9.14 30.01 -14.82
CA GLY A 248 -8.49 28.76 -14.41
C GLY A 248 -9.45 27.69 -13.91
N LYS A 249 -10.78 27.88 -14.05
CA LYS A 249 -11.78 26.90 -13.64
C LYS A 249 -11.69 25.67 -14.56
N ALA A 250 -11.32 24.54 -13.99
CA ALA A 250 -11.31 23.25 -14.69
C ALA A 250 -12.63 22.50 -14.45
N GLY A 251 -12.99 21.61 -15.38
CA GLY A 251 -14.12 20.69 -15.27
C GLY A 251 -13.76 19.34 -15.86
N TYR A 252 -14.23 18.27 -15.23
CA TYR A 252 -13.97 16.90 -15.64
C TYR A 252 -15.28 16.12 -15.70
N TYR A 253 -15.61 15.62 -16.89
CA TYR A 253 -16.90 14.95 -17.14
C TYR A 253 -16.68 13.60 -17.80
N THR A 254 -17.57 12.66 -17.52
CA THR A 254 -17.46 11.26 -17.91
C THR A 254 -18.72 10.80 -18.63
N ILE A 255 -18.56 10.02 -19.70
CA ILE A 255 -19.64 9.25 -20.33
C ILE A 255 -19.41 7.79 -19.96
N GLU A 256 -20.19 7.31 -19.00
CA GLU A 256 -19.96 6.06 -18.29
C GLU A 256 -20.83 4.93 -18.83
N MET A 257 -20.26 3.73 -18.88
CA MET A 257 -21.02 2.53 -19.15
C MET A 257 -21.90 2.17 -17.95
N SER A 258 -23.22 2.15 -18.15
CA SER A 258 -24.14 1.70 -17.11
C SER A 258 -24.32 0.17 -17.14
N LYS A 259 -24.93 -0.37 -16.08
CA LYS A 259 -25.36 -1.78 -16.05
C LYS A 259 -26.57 -2.05 -16.95
N GLU A 260 -27.30 -1.00 -17.31
CA GLU A 260 -28.44 -1.08 -18.21
C GLU A 260 -27.96 -1.09 -19.65
N LYS A 261 -28.53 -1.99 -20.45
CA LYS A 261 -28.12 -2.15 -21.84
C LYS A 261 -28.44 -0.88 -22.62
N ASP A 262 -27.47 -0.42 -23.40
CA ASP A 262 -27.57 0.76 -24.27
C ASP A 262 -27.83 2.09 -23.54
N VAL A 263 -27.67 2.12 -22.21
CA VAL A 263 -27.75 3.34 -21.39
C VAL A 263 -26.35 3.80 -20.99
N ARG A 264 -26.03 5.05 -21.32
CA ARG A 264 -24.80 5.74 -20.92
C ARG A 264 -25.16 6.78 -19.85
N MET A 265 -24.30 6.95 -18.85
CA MET A 265 -24.49 7.94 -17.79
C MET A 265 -23.54 9.12 -17.98
N LEU A 266 -23.97 10.32 -17.61
CA LEU A 266 -23.14 11.52 -17.57
C LEU A 266 -22.71 11.78 -16.13
N GLY A 267 -21.40 11.73 -15.88
CA GLY A 267 -20.79 12.05 -14.61
C GLY A 267 -19.99 13.36 -14.65
N GLU A 268 -19.80 13.97 -13.48
CA GLU A 268 -18.90 15.12 -13.25
C GLU A 268 -18.08 14.88 -11.98
N PHE A 269 -16.78 15.15 -12.06
CA PHE A 269 -15.90 15.17 -10.89
C PHE A 269 -15.65 16.60 -10.45
N LEU A 270 -15.84 16.86 -9.16
CA LEU A 270 -15.46 18.11 -8.52
C LEU A 270 -14.00 18.10 -8.06
N GLU A 271 -13.44 19.27 -7.77
CA GLU A 271 -12.07 19.46 -7.27
C GLU A 271 -11.82 18.75 -5.92
N ASP A 272 -12.87 18.54 -5.11
CA ASP A 272 -12.82 17.77 -3.86
C ASP A 272 -12.85 16.24 -4.06
N GLY A 273 -12.93 15.78 -5.31
CA GLY A 273 -13.00 14.37 -5.70
C GLY A 273 -14.41 13.77 -5.64
N LYS A 274 -15.44 14.56 -5.33
CA LYS A 274 -16.84 14.09 -5.36
C LYS A 274 -17.29 13.84 -6.79
N HIS A 275 -17.92 12.69 -7.01
CA HIS A 275 -18.60 12.35 -8.25
C HIS A 275 -20.09 12.78 -8.20
N ILE A 276 -20.54 13.53 -9.20
CA ILE A 276 -21.93 13.95 -9.40
C ILE A 276 -22.49 13.19 -10.61
N ASP A 277 -23.65 12.56 -10.42
CA ASP A 277 -24.40 11.90 -11.48
C ASP A 277 -25.44 12.89 -12.07
N HIS A 278 -25.33 13.19 -13.36
CA HIS A 278 -26.24 14.06 -14.12
C HIS A 278 -27.33 13.28 -14.87
N GLY A 279 -27.41 11.96 -14.67
CA GLY A 279 -28.39 11.08 -15.30
C GLY A 279 -27.91 10.53 -16.65
N VAL A 280 -28.88 10.21 -17.51
CA VAL A 280 -28.61 9.61 -18.82
C VAL A 280 -27.85 10.60 -19.71
N ALA A 281 -26.73 10.17 -20.25
CA ALA A 281 -25.94 10.96 -21.18
C ALA A 281 -26.74 11.28 -22.45
N PRO A 282 -26.59 12.49 -23.03
CA PRO A 282 -27.13 12.79 -24.34
C PRO A 282 -26.62 11.82 -25.40
N VAL A 283 -27.31 11.78 -26.55
CA VAL A 283 -26.78 11.08 -27.73
C VAL A 283 -25.42 11.69 -28.13
N GLU A 284 -24.54 10.88 -28.71
CA GLU A 284 -23.14 11.26 -29.00
C GLU A 284 -22.97 12.61 -29.73
N GLY A 285 -23.90 12.99 -30.61
CA GLY A 285 -23.87 14.29 -31.30
C GLY A 285 -24.26 15.50 -30.45
N ALA A 286 -24.86 15.29 -29.27
CA ALA A 286 -25.35 16.33 -28.35
C ALA A 286 -24.56 16.40 -27.03
N GLU A 287 -23.68 15.42 -26.75
CA GLU A 287 -22.86 15.37 -25.54
C GLU A 287 -22.03 16.65 -25.38
N LEU A 288 -21.34 17.10 -26.44
CA LEU A 288 -20.51 18.31 -26.42
C LEU A 288 -21.27 19.55 -25.95
N GLN A 289 -22.49 19.76 -26.47
CA GLN A 289 -23.32 20.91 -26.08
C GLN A 289 -23.64 20.86 -24.59
N LYS A 290 -24.07 19.69 -24.09
CA LYS A 290 -24.38 19.52 -22.68
C LYS A 290 -23.18 19.78 -21.76
N ILE A 291 -21.98 19.34 -22.16
CA ILE A 291 -20.74 19.62 -21.42
C ILE A 291 -20.43 21.12 -21.40
N MET A 292 -20.61 21.81 -22.53
CA MET A 292 -20.40 23.26 -22.58
C MET A 292 -21.38 24.00 -21.65
N ASP A 293 -22.65 23.61 -21.62
CA ASP A 293 -23.67 24.19 -20.74
C ASP A 293 -23.29 23.99 -19.25
N LEU A 294 -22.83 22.77 -18.90
CA LEU A 294 -22.36 22.45 -17.54
C LEU A 294 -21.12 23.27 -17.16
N ALA A 295 -20.13 23.36 -18.06
CA ALA A 295 -18.89 24.11 -17.80
C ALA A 295 -19.13 25.61 -17.58
N ARG A 296 -20.09 26.19 -18.31
CA ARG A 296 -20.52 27.59 -18.17
C ARG A 296 -21.46 27.82 -16.98
N GLY A 297 -22.02 26.77 -16.41
CA GLY A 297 -23.00 26.87 -15.32
C GLY A 297 -24.41 27.20 -15.78
N GLU A 298 -24.71 27.07 -17.08
CA GLU A 298 -26.01 27.38 -17.69
C GLU A 298 -27.09 26.29 -17.45
N GLY A 299 -26.84 25.37 -16.52
CA GLY A 299 -27.78 24.31 -16.11
C GLY A 299 -28.31 24.41 -14.69
N ALA A 300 -27.98 25.48 -13.94
CA ALA A 300 -28.37 25.64 -12.54
C ALA A 300 -29.69 26.42 -12.33
N GLU A 301 -30.36 26.87 -13.40
CA GLU A 301 -31.68 27.51 -13.32
C GLU A 301 -32.75 26.59 -13.89
N MET A 302 -33.48 25.91 -13.00
CA MET A 302 -34.93 25.64 -13.03
C MET A 302 -35.25 24.42 -12.14
N THR A 303 -35.13 24.58 -10.83
CA THR A 303 -36.05 23.97 -9.85
C THR A 303 -35.95 24.73 -8.53
N SER A 304 -36.76 25.78 -8.41
CA SER A 304 -37.29 26.29 -7.14
C SER A 304 -38.66 26.89 -7.41
#